data_AF-A0A8X6XU21-F1
#
_entry.id   AF-A0A8X6XU21-F1
#
_cell.length_a   1.000
_cell.length_b   1.000
_cell.length_c   1.000
_cell.angle_alpha   90.00
_cell.angle_beta   90.00
_cell.angle_gamma   90.00
#
_symmetry.space_group_name_H-M   'P 1'
#
loop_
_entity.id
_entity.type
_entity.pdbx_description
1 polymer ?
#
loop_
_entity_poly.entity_id
_entity_poly.type
_entity_poly.pdbx_seq_one_letter_code
_entity_poly.pdbx_strand_id
1 'polypeptide(L)'
;MSHFILPILKFYLFFPLFRHVNQECRYLEGNLPAGVTSRCRQKYAYKRLLALHPSKKKTYTDSFRFPSCCSCYVKKSFLTTRIRAIEVEDKTPAKQPVARSRRNQGRL
;
A
#
# COMPACT_ATOMS: atom_id res chain seq x y z
N MET A 1 3.59 -16.59 -27.95
CA MET A 1 3.16 -15.29 -28.50
C MET A 1 2.46 -14.44 -27.41
N SER A 2 3.16 -14.09 -26.32
CA SER A 2 2.58 -13.40 -25.15
C SER A 2 3.31 -12.09 -24.78
N HIS A 3 3.88 -11.39 -25.76
CA HIS A 3 4.73 -10.22 -25.51
C HIS A 3 4.12 -8.87 -25.92
N PHE A 4 2.92 -8.82 -26.53
CA PHE A 4 2.43 -7.60 -27.18
C PHE A 4 1.29 -6.84 -26.46
N ILE A 5 0.69 -7.39 -25.40
CA ILE A 5 -0.34 -6.65 -24.63
C ILE A 5 0.26 -5.87 -23.45
N LEU A 6 1.40 -6.32 -22.91
CA LEU A 6 2.15 -5.60 -21.88
C LEU A 6 2.63 -4.18 -22.28
N PRO A 7 3.13 -3.90 -23.50
CA PRO A 7 3.67 -2.58 -23.83
C PRO A 7 2.59 -1.50 -23.93
N ILE A 8 1.38 -1.81 -24.40
CA ILE A 8 0.30 -0.82 -24.59
C ILE A 8 -0.27 -0.35 -23.24
N LEU A 9 -0.48 -1.27 -22.28
CA LEU A 9 -0.94 -0.90 -20.93
C LEU A 9 0.14 -0.16 -20.13
N LYS A 10 1.42 -0.41 -20.43
CA LYS A 10 2.57 0.22 -19.77
C LYS A 10 2.77 1.69 -20.21
N PHE A 11 2.35 2.04 -21.42
CA PHE A 11 2.46 3.40 -21.96
C PHE A 11 1.46 4.39 -21.33
N TYR A 12 0.24 3.96 -20.99
CA TYR A 12 -0.78 4.83 -20.40
C TYR A 12 -0.68 4.98 -18.89
N LEU A 13 0.16 4.16 -18.26
CA LEU A 13 0.26 4.12 -16.83
C LEU A 13 1.69 4.42 -16.40
N PHE A 14 2.05 5.71 -16.48
CA PHE A 14 3.27 6.24 -15.87
C PHE A 14 3.14 6.10 -14.35
N PHE A 15 3.58 4.96 -13.84
CA PHE A 15 3.52 4.64 -12.43
C PHE A 15 4.85 5.01 -11.77
N PRO A 16 4.84 5.84 -10.72
CA PRO A 16 6.02 6.02 -9.89
C PRO A 16 6.21 4.73 -9.08
N LEU A 17 6.92 3.76 -9.66
CA LEU A 17 7.60 2.74 -8.88
C LEU A 17 8.72 3.48 -8.14
N PHE A 18 8.52 3.71 -6.84
CA PHE A 18 9.53 4.38 -6.04
C PHE A 18 10.74 3.47 -5.92
N ARG A 19 11.91 3.98 -6.32
CA ARG A 19 13.17 3.23 -6.40
C ARG A 19 13.73 2.79 -5.04
N HIS A 20 13.19 3.31 -3.93
CA HIS A 20 13.77 3.18 -2.58
C HIS A 20 12.75 2.66 -1.54
N VAL A 21 12.08 1.53 -1.82
CA VAL A 21 11.18 0.88 -0.85
C VAL A 21 11.99 0.22 0.28
N ASN A 22 11.50 0.31 1.52
CA ASN A 22 12.15 -0.18 2.74
C ASN A 22 13.50 0.48 3.07
N GLN A 23 13.84 1.58 2.40
CA GLN A 23 15.01 2.40 2.74
C GLN A 23 14.64 3.50 3.72
N GLU A 24 15.66 4.11 4.32
CA GLU A 24 15.48 5.24 5.22
C GLU A 24 14.99 6.46 4.46
N CYS A 25 14.16 7.25 5.12
CA CYS A 25 13.58 8.43 4.49
C CYS A 25 14.58 9.58 4.57
N ARG A 26 15.20 9.90 3.42
CA ARG A 26 16.24 10.93 3.29
C ARG A 26 15.88 12.28 3.93
N TYR A 27 14.63 12.72 3.86
CA TYR A 27 14.21 13.99 4.47
C TYR A 27 14.12 13.95 6.00
N LEU A 28 14.00 12.76 6.60
CA LEU A 28 13.98 12.57 8.05
C LEU A 28 15.36 12.22 8.61
N GLU A 29 16.35 11.99 7.75
CA GLU A 29 17.74 11.70 8.12
C GLU A 29 18.31 12.87 8.94
N GLY A 30 18.89 12.57 10.11
CA GLY A 30 19.43 13.58 11.02
C GLY A 30 18.41 14.34 11.89
N ASN A 31 17.12 14.28 11.57
CA ASN A 31 16.04 14.96 12.32
C ASN A 31 15.28 14.02 13.28
N LEU A 32 15.67 12.74 13.33
CA LEU A 32 15.05 11.74 14.18
C LEU A 32 15.84 11.62 15.50
N PRO A 33 15.15 11.55 16.65
CA PRO A 33 15.82 11.30 17.93
C PRO A 33 16.48 9.91 17.95
N ALA A 34 17.49 9.75 18.80
CA ALA A 34 18.19 8.48 18.97
C ALA A 34 17.22 7.34 19.31
N GLY A 35 17.43 6.17 18.70
CA GLY A 35 16.54 5.02 18.86
C GLY A 35 15.24 5.11 18.05
N VAL A 36 15.16 6.02 17.08
CA VAL A 36 14.04 6.10 16.14
C VAL A 36 14.54 5.93 14.72
N THR A 37 13.94 5.00 13.98
CA THR A 37 14.27 4.71 12.58
C THR A 37 13.11 5.07 11.68
N SER A 38 13.39 5.58 10.49
CA SER A 38 12.37 5.79 9.46
C SER A 38 12.54 4.80 8.32
N ARG A 39 11.44 4.31 7.75
CA ARG A 39 11.45 3.43 6.59
C ARG A 39 10.32 3.77 5.63
N CYS A 40 10.64 3.88 4.36
CA CYS A 40 9.66 4.17 3.32
C CYS A 40 8.87 2.90 2.96
N ARG A 41 7.54 2.96 2.97
CA ARG A 41 6.67 1.85 2.56
C ARG A 41 5.85 2.23 1.34
N GLN A 42 5.94 1.41 0.30
CA GLN A 42 5.17 1.58 -0.93
C GLN A 42 3.66 1.46 -0.65
N LYS A 43 2.91 2.44 -1.13
CA LYS A 43 1.46 2.47 -1.13
C LYS A 43 0.94 2.05 -2.48
N TYR A 44 -0.23 1.43 -2.42
CA TYR A 44 -0.90 0.94 -3.60
C TYR A 44 -2.37 1.36 -3.56
N ALA A 45 -2.88 1.74 -4.72
CA ALA A 45 -4.29 2.02 -4.94
C ALA A 45 -4.85 0.95 -5.88
N TYR A 46 -6.08 0.53 -5.62
CA TYR A 46 -6.82 -0.30 -6.56
C TYR A 46 -7.47 0.60 -7.61
N LYS A 47 -7.33 0.23 -8.89
CA LYS A 47 -8.03 0.89 -10.00
C LYS A 47 -8.81 -0.16 -10.77
N ARG A 48 -10.05 0.17 -11.10
CA ARG A 48 -10.86 -0.64 -11.99
C ARG A 48 -10.51 -0.30 -13.42
N LEU A 49 -10.08 -1.30 -14.18
CA LEU A 49 -9.71 -1.17 -15.58
C LEU A 49 -10.42 -2.23 -16.41
N LEU A 50 -10.52 -1.98 -17.70
CA LEU A 50 -11.00 -2.95 -18.66
C LEU A 50 -9.84 -3.88 -19.05
N ALA A 51 -10.00 -5.17 -18.83
CA ALA A 51 -9.07 -6.23 -19.15
C ALA A 51 -9.58 -7.05 -20.35
N LEU A 52 -8.64 -7.62 -21.12
CA LEU A 52 -8.95 -8.51 -22.24
C LEU A 52 -8.92 -9.96 -21.76
N HIS A 53 -9.94 -10.74 -22.11
CA HIS A 53 -9.95 -12.16 -21.80
C HIS A 53 -8.92 -12.88 -22.69
N PRO A 54 -8.07 -13.78 -22.14
CA PRO A 54 -6.93 -14.35 -22.87
C PRO A 54 -7.33 -15.16 -24.11
N SER A 55 -8.47 -15.87 -24.04
CA SER A 55 -8.93 -16.75 -25.13
C SER A 55 -10.22 -16.31 -25.81
N LYS A 56 -10.96 -15.38 -25.21
CA LYS A 56 -12.25 -14.93 -25.72
C LYS A 56 -12.03 -13.51 -26.19
N LYS A 57 -12.49 -13.14 -27.39
CA LYS A 57 -12.48 -11.76 -27.90
C LYS A 57 -13.47 -10.87 -27.14
N LYS A 58 -13.42 -10.90 -25.81
CA LYS A 58 -14.33 -10.22 -24.88
C LYS A 58 -13.48 -9.46 -23.86
N THR A 59 -13.95 -8.26 -23.53
CA THR A 59 -13.41 -7.44 -22.46
C THR A 59 -14.20 -7.69 -21.17
N TYR A 60 -13.55 -7.50 -20.02
CA TYR A 60 -14.19 -7.56 -18.71
C TYR A 60 -13.57 -6.50 -17.79
N THR A 61 -14.31 -6.03 -16.79
CA THR A 61 -13.77 -5.07 -15.81
C THR A 61 -13.11 -5.84 -14.66
N ASP A 62 -11.90 -5.44 -14.29
CA ASP A 62 -11.18 -6.03 -13.15
C ASP A 62 -10.45 -4.95 -12.33
N SER A 63 -10.12 -5.28 -11.08
CA SER A 63 -9.47 -4.38 -10.13
C SER A 63 -7.99 -4.70 -10.01
N PHE A 64 -7.15 -3.79 -10.49
CA PHE A 64 -5.70 -3.94 -10.48
C PHE A 64 -5.07 -3.08 -9.40
N ARG A 65 -4.06 -3.63 -8.73
CA ARG A 65 -3.30 -2.94 -7.68
C ARG A 65 -2.13 -2.20 -8.32
N PHE A 66 -2.10 -0.88 -8.15
CA PHE A 66 -1.06 -0.02 -8.73
C PHE A 66 -0.28 0.74 -7.68
N PRO A 67 1.05 0.88 -7.85
CA PRO A 67 1.86 1.70 -6.96
C PRO A 67 1.44 3.17 -7.10
N SER A 68 1.38 3.88 -5.98
CA SER A 68 0.84 5.25 -5.91
C SER A 68 1.85 6.24 -5.34
N CYS A 69 2.31 6.00 -4.11
CA CYS A 69 3.33 6.81 -3.45
C CYS A 69 4.16 5.97 -2.49
N CYS A 70 5.30 6.50 -2.03
CA CYS A 70 6.00 5.95 -0.87
C CYS A 70 5.73 6.83 0.35
N SER A 71 5.35 6.21 1.47
CA SER A 71 5.03 6.90 2.73
C SER A 71 6.02 6.48 3.81
N CYS A 72 6.61 7.46 4.49
CA CYS A 72 7.60 7.26 5.54
C CYS A 72 6.96 6.84 6.85
N TYR A 73 7.38 5.69 7.38
CA TYR A 73 6.97 5.17 8.66
C TYR A 73 8.10 5.33 9.66
N VAL A 74 7.80 5.95 10.79
CA VAL A 74 8.74 6.13 11.89
C VAL A 74 8.47 5.04 12.93
N LYS A 75 9.51 4.31 13.33
CA LYS A 75 9.45 3.28 14.34
C LYS A 75 10.47 3.59 15.43
N LYS A 76 10.00 3.67 16.67
CA LYS A 76 10.89 3.65 17.84
C LYS A 76 11.44 2.23 17.93
N SER A 77 12.76 2.06 17.83
CA SER A 77 13.36 0.81 18.29
C SER A 77 13.09 0.77 19.78
N PHE A 78 12.39 -0.26 20.24
CA PHE A 78 12.13 -0.47 21.67
C PHE A 78 13.48 -0.54 22.37
N LEU A 79 13.93 0.60 22.90
CA LEU A 79 14.90 0.58 23.97
C LEU A 79 14.13 -0.11 25.10
N THR A 80 14.53 -1.34 25.40
CA THR A 80 14.16 -2.09 26.60
C THR A 80 14.74 -1.39 27.82
N THR A 81 14.38 -0.11 28.01
CA THR A 81 14.59 0.56 29.28
C THR A 81 13.55 -0.03 30.21
N ARG A 82 14.00 -0.69 31.28
CA ARG A 82 13.16 -1.10 32.41
C ARG A 82 12.59 0.15 33.10
N ILE A 83 11.69 0.87 32.45
CA ILE A 83 10.92 1.95 33.03
C ILE A 83 9.59 1.33 33.44
N ARG A 84 9.37 1.29 34.75
CA ARG A 84 8.10 0.90 35.35
C ARG A 84 6.97 1.70 34.70
N ALA A 85 5.92 0.99 34.30
CA ALA A 85 4.65 1.46 33.75
C ALA A 85 4.39 2.97 33.82
N ILE A 86 4.37 3.63 32.67
CA ILE A 86 3.43 4.70 32.39
C ILE A 86 2.65 4.22 31.16
N GLU A 87 1.36 3.94 31.34
CA GLU A 87 0.45 3.61 30.24
C GLU A 87 0.32 4.85 29.35
N VAL A 88 1.14 4.94 28.31
CA VAL A 88 0.88 5.87 27.21
C VAL A 88 -0.18 5.21 26.34
N GLU A 89 -1.42 5.66 26.49
CA GLU A 89 -2.52 5.34 25.60
C GLU A 89 -2.13 5.79 24.18
N ASP A 90 -1.61 4.84 23.39
CA ASP A 90 -1.37 5.01 21.98
C ASP A 90 -2.74 5.16 21.31
N LYS A 91 -3.20 6.41 21.15
CA LYS A 91 -4.30 6.75 20.25
C LYS A 91 -3.83 6.60 18.80
N THR A 92 -3.39 5.39 18.43
CA THR A 92 -3.45 4.95 17.05
C THR A 92 -4.93 4.70 16.76
N PRO A 93 -5.58 5.48 15.87
CA PRO A 93 -6.93 5.13 15.45
C PRO A 93 -6.84 3.77 14.75
N ALA A 94 -7.34 2.75 15.44
CA ALA A 94 -7.60 1.45 14.87
C ALA A 94 -8.40 1.68 13.59
N LYS A 95 -7.81 1.40 12.42
CA LYS A 95 -8.59 1.28 11.20
C LYS A 95 -9.57 0.15 11.43
N GLN A 96 -10.83 0.53 11.65
CA GLN A 96 -11.95 -0.39 11.71
C GLN A 96 -11.86 -1.35 10.51
N PRO A 97 -12.05 -2.67 10.73
CA PRO A 97 -12.26 -3.57 9.62
C PRO A 97 -13.54 -3.11 8.90
N VAL A 98 -13.40 -2.70 7.64
CA VAL A 98 -14.55 -2.39 6.78
C VAL A 98 -15.41 -3.65 6.71
N ALA A 99 -16.55 -3.62 7.41
CA ALA A 99 -17.54 -4.67 7.36
C ALA A 99 -18.03 -4.83 5.91
N ARG A 100 -17.77 -6.00 5.33
CA ARG A 100 -18.33 -6.38 4.04
C ARG A 100 -19.84 -6.56 4.21
N SER A 101 -20.61 -5.55 3.81
CA SER A 101 -22.08 -5.63 3.76
C SER A 101 -22.49 -6.82 2.88
N ARG A 102 -22.92 -7.91 3.52
CA ARG A 102 -23.70 -8.98 2.87
C ARG A 102 -25.12 -8.45 2.72
N ARG A 103 -25.45 -7.86 1.57
CA ARG A 103 -26.85 -7.71 1.17
C ARG A 103 -27.27 -9.00 0.48
N ASN A 104 -27.84 -9.91 1.27
CA ASN A 104 -28.67 -11.00 0.77
C ASN A 104 -29.97 -10.40 0.21
N GLN A 105 -30.27 -10.70 -1.05
CA GLN A 105 -31.63 -10.84 -1.59
C GLN A 105 -31.60 -12.25 -2.21
N GLY A 106 -32.13 -13.33 -1.62
CA GLY A 106 -33.56 -13.55 -1.39
C GLY A 106 -34.29 -13.42 -2.73
N ARG A 107 -34.28 -14.41 -3.64
CA ARG A 107 -35.14 -15.60 -3.72
C ARG A 107 -36.58 -15.36 -3.24
N LEU A 108 -37.44 -15.03 -4.21
CA LEU A 108 -38.71 -15.68 -4.51
C LEU A 108 -38.91 -15.57 -6.03
#